data_AF-E6TR69-F1
#
_entry.id   AF-E6TR69-F1
#
_cell.length_a   1.000
_cell.length_b   1.000
_cell.length_c   1.000
_cell.angle_alpha   90.00
_cell.angle_beta   90.00
_cell.angle_gamma   90.00
#
_symmetry.space_group_name_H-M   'P 1'
#
loop_
_entity.id
_entity.type
_entity.pdbx_description
1 polymer ?
#
loop_
_entity_poly.entity_id
_entity_poly.type
_entity_poly.pdbx_seq_one_letter_code
_entity_poly.pdbx_strand_id
1 'polypeptide(L)'
;MNTKTNDTPSLQHIKSALYTVNRHAKTALDSRELYYLKRKTLKKLVEENLAEKICLEYSLNPSKGFQSSVVLVRVGHSKSKEPFYFHTIAEKSDFKLEHKGKINQSIQNPRVQMALVTAKSILYKYLGETPKQKKTSHKNKNKKLESVFVSSYLDGRKRF
;
A
#
# COMPACT_ATOMS: atom_id res chain seq x y z
N MET A 1 38.96 0.58 -1.53
CA MET A 1 37.65 1.09 -1.99
C MET A 1 36.56 0.24 -1.36
N ASN A 2 35.86 0.75 -0.35
CA ASN A 2 34.85 -0.01 0.41
C ASN A 2 33.55 -0.12 -0.39
N THR A 3 33.31 -1.26 -1.02
CA THR A 3 32.01 -1.61 -1.59
C THR A 3 31.03 -1.88 -0.44
N LYS A 4 30.29 -0.86 -0.02
CA LYS A 4 29.07 -1.10 0.77
C LYS A 4 28.15 -1.96 -0.08
N THR A 5 28.02 -3.25 0.25
CA THR A 5 26.98 -4.11 -0.29
C THR A 5 25.65 -3.51 0.16
N ASN A 6 25.04 -2.72 -0.71
CA ASN A 6 23.66 -2.30 -0.50
C ASN A 6 22.83 -3.58 -0.62
N ASP A 7 22.50 -4.20 0.53
CA ASP A 7 21.74 -5.45 0.62
C ASP A 7 20.34 -5.28 0.04
N THR A 8 20.23 -5.28 -1.28
CA THR A 8 18.95 -5.23 -1.99
C THR A 8 18.13 -6.45 -1.61
N PRO A 9 16.88 -6.28 -1.15
CA PRO A 9 16.04 -7.40 -0.81
C PRO A 9 15.80 -8.27 -2.05
N SER A 10 15.79 -9.59 -1.88
CA SER A 10 15.57 -10.50 -3.01
C SER A 10 14.16 -10.31 -3.62
N LEU A 11 14.03 -10.60 -4.91
CA LEU A 11 12.75 -10.46 -5.64
C LEU A 11 11.61 -11.24 -4.98
N GLN A 12 11.89 -12.42 -4.41
CA GLN A 12 10.89 -13.20 -3.66
C GLN A 12 10.39 -12.44 -2.43
N HIS A 13 11.28 -11.83 -1.64
CA HIS A 13 10.89 -11.01 -0.49
C HIS A 13 10.07 -9.79 -0.92
N ILE A 14 10.42 -9.15 -2.05
CA ILE A 14 9.65 -8.03 -2.60
C ILE A 14 8.24 -8.47 -3.01
N LYS A 15 8.10 -9.60 -3.73
CA LYS A 15 6.79 -10.16 -4.12
C LYS A 15 5.91 -10.42 -2.89
N SER A 16 6.46 -11.08 -1.88
CA SER A 16 5.81 -11.39 -0.62
C SER A 16 5.40 -10.13 0.15
N ALA A 17 6.30 -9.16 0.26
CA ALA A 17 6.04 -7.89 0.92
C ALA A 17 4.93 -7.10 0.21
N LEU A 18 4.97 -7.05 -1.12
CA LEU A 18 3.97 -6.38 -1.95
C LEU A 18 2.59 -7.03 -1.81
N TYR A 19 2.52 -8.36 -1.77
CA TYR A 19 1.29 -9.11 -1.49
C TYR A 19 0.69 -8.75 -0.13
N THR A 20 1.50 -8.79 0.92
CA THR A 20 1.08 -8.43 2.29
C THR A 20 0.59 -6.98 2.35
N VAL A 21 1.36 -6.02 1.82
CA VAL A 21 0.96 -4.60 1.80
C VAL A 21 -0.36 -4.39 1.06
N ASN A 22 -0.56 -5.03 -0.09
CA ASN A 22 -1.82 -4.95 -0.84
C ASN A 22 -3.00 -5.56 -0.07
N ARG A 23 -2.80 -6.68 0.63
CA ARG A 23 -3.83 -7.29 1.50
C ARG A 23 -4.26 -6.33 2.61
N HIS A 24 -3.30 -5.68 3.28
CA HIS A 24 -3.60 -4.70 4.33
C HIS A 24 -4.19 -3.41 3.76
N ALA A 25 -3.81 -2.96 2.56
CA ALA A 25 -4.36 -1.76 1.94
C ALA A 25 -5.88 -1.85 1.69
N LYS A 26 -6.41 -3.06 1.49
CA LYS A 26 -7.84 -3.30 1.28
C LYS A 26 -8.66 -3.19 2.56
N THR A 27 -8.05 -3.40 3.73
CA THR A 27 -8.76 -3.48 5.02
C THR A 27 -8.37 -2.38 6.00
N ALA A 28 -7.24 -1.70 5.79
CA ALA A 28 -6.77 -0.64 6.67
C ALA A 28 -7.62 0.63 6.57
N LEU A 29 -7.93 1.22 7.73
CA LEU A 29 -8.64 2.51 7.83
C LEU A 29 -7.85 3.66 7.19
N ASP A 30 -6.52 3.64 7.31
CA ASP A 30 -5.60 4.55 6.62
C ASP A 30 -4.69 3.76 5.68
N SER A 31 -5.08 3.69 4.41
CA SER A 31 -4.41 2.90 3.37
C SER A 31 -3.50 3.73 2.46
N ARG A 32 -3.36 5.05 2.69
CA ARG A 32 -2.63 5.97 1.80
C ARG A 32 -1.17 5.57 1.61
N GLU A 33 -0.48 5.28 2.72
CA GLU A 33 0.93 4.82 2.70
C GLU A 33 1.08 3.49 1.94
N LEU A 34 0.15 2.56 2.14
CA LEU A 34 0.20 1.22 1.55
C LEU A 34 -0.04 1.27 0.04
N TYR A 35 -0.98 2.08 -0.43
CA TYR A 35 -1.19 2.31 -1.85
C TYR A 35 -0.01 3.03 -2.51
N TYR A 36 0.61 3.99 -1.80
CA TYR A 36 1.84 4.63 -2.27
C TYR A 36 2.97 3.61 -2.47
N LEU A 37 3.26 2.79 -1.45
CA LEU A 37 4.28 1.75 -1.52
C LEU A 37 3.99 0.77 -2.65
N LYS A 38 2.75 0.28 -2.76
CA LYS A 38 2.34 -0.64 -3.82
C LYS A 38 2.59 -0.04 -5.21
N ARG A 39 2.06 1.17 -5.46
CA ARG A 39 2.14 1.82 -6.79
C ARG A 39 3.60 2.08 -7.17
N LYS A 40 4.39 2.63 -6.26
CA LYS A 40 5.78 3.00 -6.54
C LYS A 40 6.67 1.78 -6.74
N THR A 41 6.48 0.74 -5.92
CA THR A 41 7.21 -0.54 -6.07
C THR A 41 6.90 -1.18 -7.43
N LEU A 42 5.63 -1.26 -7.82
CA LEU A 42 5.25 -1.84 -9.11
C LEU A 42 5.81 -1.04 -10.28
N LYS A 43 5.77 0.29 -10.22
CA LYS A 43 6.37 1.15 -11.25
C LYS A 43 7.87 0.85 -11.42
N LYS A 44 8.61 0.82 -10.30
CA LYS A 44 10.05 0.50 -10.30
C LYS A 44 10.34 -0.90 -10.83
N LEU A 45 9.55 -1.91 -10.43
CA LEU A 45 9.71 -3.28 -10.93
C LEU A 45 9.50 -3.39 -12.45
N VAL A 46 8.57 -2.62 -13.01
CA VAL A 46 8.36 -2.57 -14.47
C VAL A 46 9.53 -1.87 -15.16
N GLU A 47 10.03 -0.76 -14.60
CA GLU A 47 11.21 -0.06 -15.11
C GLU A 47 12.48 -0.94 -15.10
N GLU A 48 12.62 -1.80 -14.10
CA GLU A 48 13.73 -2.77 -13.96
C GLU A 48 13.52 -4.06 -14.77
N ASN A 49 12.43 -4.19 -15.55
CA ASN A 49 12.06 -5.41 -16.28
C ASN A 49 11.90 -6.67 -15.39
N LEU A 50 11.62 -6.46 -14.10
CA LEU A 50 11.29 -7.51 -13.13
C LEU A 50 9.77 -7.75 -13.04
N ALA A 51 8.99 -6.92 -13.71
CA ALA A 51 7.55 -7.06 -13.87
C ALA A 51 7.10 -6.64 -15.27
N GLU A 52 5.97 -7.17 -15.71
CA GLU A 52 5.44 -6.98 -17.05
C GLU A 52 3.93 -6.67 -16.98
N LYS A 53 3.49 -5.69 -17.77
CA LYS A 53 2.07 -5.39 -17.96
C LYS A 53 1.51 -6.36 -19.01
N ILE A 54 0.56 -7.22 -18.62
CA ILE A 54 0.05 -8.29 -19.48
C ILE A 54 -1.11 -7.80 -20.34
N CYS A 55 -2.17 -7.29 -19.71
CA CYS A 55 -3.41 -6.95 -20.38
C CYS A 55 -4.23 -5.95 -19.57
N LEU A 56 -5.26 -5.40 -20.22
CA LEU A 56 -6.30 -4.58 -19.58
C LEU A 56 -7.51 -5.44 -19.23
N GLU A 57 -8.10 -5.15 -18.08
CA GLU A 57 -9.33 -5.77 -17.58
C GLU A 57 -10.24 -4.66 -17.03
N TYR A 58 -11.53 -4.91 -16.95
CA TYR A 58 -12.45 -4.01 -16.27
C TYR A 58 -12.38 -4.18 -14.74
N SER A 59 -12.42 -3.05 -14.03
CA SER A 59 -12.50 -3.02 -12.57
C SER A 59 -13.82 -3.61 -12.07
N LEU A 60 -13.77 -4.43 -11.01
CA LEU A 60 -14.97 -4.96 -10.36
C LEU A 60 -15.80 -3.88 -9.64
N ASN A 61 -15.15 -2.88 -9.06
CA ASN A 61 -15.79 -1.85 -8.23
C ASN A 61 -15.61 -0.45 -8.85
N PRO A 62 -16.36 -0.10 -9.91
CA PRO A 62 -16.32 1.24 -10.48
C PRO A 62 -16.95 2.24 -9.53
N SER A 63 -16.14 3.11 -8.90
CA SER A 63 -16.61 4.04 -7.86
C SER A 63 -17.67 5.07 -8.31
N LYS A 64 -17.76 5.38 -9.60
CA LYS A 64 -18.58 6.49 -10.14
C LYS A 64 -19.60 6.05 -11.19
N GLY A 65 -19.98 4.78 -11.23
CA GLY A 65 -20.89 4.24 -12.25
C GLY A 65 -20.30 4.14 -13.66
N PHE A 66 -19.13 4.74 -13.92
CA PHE A 66 -18.37 4.55 -15.14
C PHE A 66 -17.43 3.36 -15.04
N GLN A 67 -17.43 2.54 -16.08
CA GLN A 67 -16.51 1.43 -16.23
C GLN A 67 -15.07 1.95 -16.29
N SER A 68 -14.21 1.43 -15.42
CA SER A 68 -12.79 1.79 -15.39
C SER A 68 -11.92 0.58 -15.72
N SER A 69 -10.91 0.78 -16.56
CA SER A 69 -9.94 -0.27 -16.90
C SER A 69 -8.78 -0.29 -15.91
N VAL A 70 -8.34 -1.49 -15.57
CA VAL A 70 -7.18 -1.79 -14.74
C VAL A 70 -6.20 -2.63 -15.53
N VAL A 71 -4.92 -2.46 -15.24
CA VAL A 71 -3.85 -3.24 -15.87
C VAL A 71 -3.47 -4.39 -14.96
N LEU A 72 -3.44 -5.59 -15.51
CA LEU A 72 -2.88 -6.77 -14.87
C LEU A 72 -1.36 -6.77 -15.04
N VAL A 73 -0.65 -6.67 -13.92
CA VAL A 73 0.82 -6.69 -13.88
C VAL A 73 1.29 -8.01 -13.27
N ARG A 74 2.16 -8.73 -13.98
CA ARG A 74 2.85 -9.92 -13.46
C ARG A 74 4.22 -9.51 -12.93
N VAL A 75 4.49 -9.84 -11.68
CA VAL A 75 5.78 -9.63 -11.02
C VAL A 75 6.55 -10.95 -10.97
N GLY A 76 7.78 -10.92 -11.46
CA GLY A 76 8.63 -12.08 -11.68
C GLY A 76 8.82 -12.39 -13.17
N HIS A 77 9.92 -13.09 -13.48
CA HIS A 77 10.22 -13.52 -14.84
C HIS A 77 9.19 -14.54 -15.36
N SER A 78 9.04 -14.63 -16.68
CA SER A 78 8.10 -15.55 -17.32
C SER A 78 8.35 -17.03 -17.00
N LYS A 79 9.58 -17.38 -16.60
CA LYS A 79 9.97 -18.74 -16.19
C LYS A 79 9.92 -18.97 -14.67
N SER A 80 9.52 -17.96 -13.90
CA SER A 80 9.40 -18.09 -12.44
C SER A 80 8.28 -19.06 -12.10
N LYS A 81 8.61 -20.10 -11.33
CA LYS A 81 7.67 -21.13 -10.85
C LYS A 81 6.44 -20.54 -10.14
N GLU A 82 6.57 -19.36 -9.53
CA GLU A 82 5.51 -18.67 -8.80
C GLU A 82 5.43 -17.17 -9.18
N PRO A 83 4.60 -16.81 -10.19
CA PRO A 83 4.32 -15.42 -10.52
C PRO A 83 3.31 -14.82 -9.53
N PHE A 84 3.47 -13.54 -9.23
CA PHE A 84 2.46 -12.76 -8.50
C PHE A 84 1.80 -11.78 -9.46
N TYR A 85 0.49 -11.64 -9.35
CA TYR A 85 -0.31 -10.75 -10.17
C TYR A 85 -0.90 -9.63 -9.34
N PHE A 86 -0.83 -8.41 -9.88
CA PHE A 86 -1.34 -7.22 -9.22
C PHE A 86 -2.06 -6.33 -10.22
N HIS A 87 -3.17 -5.74 -9.78
CA HIS A 87 -3.86 -4.71 -10.55
C HIS A 87 -3.32 -3.31 -10.23
N THR A 88 -3.15 -2.52 -11.27
CA THR A 88 -2.85 -1.08 -11.23
C THR A 88 -3.87 -0.31 -12.06
N ILE A 89 -3.99 1.00 -11.81
CA ILE A 89 -4.85 1.87 -12.61
C ILE A 89 -4.23 1.98 -14.01
N ALA A 90 -5.05 1.85 -15.05
CA ALA A 90 -4.57 1.99 -16.42
C ALA A 90 -4.09 3.42 -16.72
N GLU A 91 -2.92 3.54 -17.33
CA GLU A 91 -2.40 4.80 -17.85
C GLU A 91 -2.59 4.89 -19.37
N LYS A 92 -2.48 6.07 -19.97
CA LYS A 92 -2.75 6.29 -21.40
C LYS A 92 -1.90 5.39 -22.32
N SER A 93 -0.68 5.06 -21.91
CA SER A 93 0.22 4.14 -22.63
C SER A 93 -0.30 2.71 -22.70
N ASP A 94 -1.12 2.31 -21.72
CA ASP A 94 -1.48 0.91 -21.49
C ASP A 94 -2.66 0.48 -22.36
N PHE A 95 -3.39 1.42 -22.95
CA PHE A 95 -4.45 1.15 -23.93
C PHE A 95 -3.96 0.56 -25.26
N LYS A 96 -2.64 0.37 -25.41
CA LYS A 96 -2.06 -0.44 -26.49
C LYS A 96 -2.13 -1.95 -26.20
N LEU A 97 -2.32 -2.33 -24.93
CA LEU A 97 -2.44 -3.73 -24.51
C LEU A 97 -3.82 -4.29 -24.84
N GLU A 98 -3.89 -5.59 -25.06
CA GLU A 98 -5.16 -6.30 -25.29
C GLU A 98 -6.11 -6.13 -24.09
N HIS A 99 -7.36 -5.76 -24.36
CA HIS A 99 -8.40 -5.62 -23.34
C HIS A 99 -9.21 -6.91 -23.24
N LYS A 100 -8.97 -7.73 -22.21
CA LYS A 100 -9.62 -9.04 -21.99
C LYS A 100 -11.06 -8.95 -21.49
N GLY A 101 -11.56 -7.73 -21.28
CA GLY A 101 -12.93 -7.50 -20.85
C GLY A 101 -13.05 -7.75 -19.35
N LYS A 102 -13.62 -8.88 -18.95
CA LYS A 102 -13.87 -9.19 -17.53
C LYS A 102 -12.58 -9.63 -16.82
N ILE A 103 -12.48 -9.30 -15.54
CA ILE A 103 -11.38 -9.77 -14.68
C ILE A 103 -11.36 -11.30 -14.58
N ASN A 104 -10.18 -11.90 -14.70
CA ASN A 104 -10.04 -13.33 -14.49
C ASN A 104 -10.01 -13.67 -12.99
N GLN A 105 -11.06 -14.32 -12.49
CA GLN A 105 -11.18 -14.71 -11.07
C GLN A 105 -10.36 -15.97 -10.71
N SER A 106 -9.90 -16.74 -11.68
CA SER A 106 -9.11 -17.96 -11.46
C SER A 106 -7.66 -17.65 -11.07
N ILE A 107 -7.18 -16.44 -11.36
CA ILE A 107 -5.80 -16.03 -11.04
C ILE A 107 -5.71 -15.70 -9.55
N GLN A 108 -4.97 -16.53 -8.82
CA GLN A 108 -4.70 -16.32 -7.40
C GLN A 108 -3.21 -16.23 -7.13
N ASN A 109 -2.83 -15.33 -6.24
CA ASN A 109 -1.46 -15.23 -5.77
C ASN A 109 -1.18 -16.33 -4.74
N PRO A 110 0.06 -16.84 -4.68
CA PRO A 110 0.48 -17.75 -3.62
C PRO A 110 0.21 -17.15 -2.23
N ARG A 111 -0.19 -17.99 -1.28
CA ARG A 111 -0.40 -17.54 0.10
C ARG A 111 0.93 -17.36 0.79
N VAL A 112 1.21 -16.13 1.23
CA VAL A 112 2.42 -15.80 2.01
C VAL A 112 2.04 -15.18 3.34
N GLN A 113 2.79 -15.55 4.39
CA GLN A 113 2.71 -14.94 5.71
C GLN A 113 3.92 -14.02 5.92
N MET A 114 3.66 -12.73 6.13
CA MET A 114 4.67 -11.73 6.47
C MET A 114 4.00 -10.63 7.30
N ALA A 115 4.69 -10.13 8.33
CA ALA A 115 4.18 -9.02 9.13
C ALA A 115 4.13 -7.73 8.29
N LEU A 116 3.13 -6.88 8.53
CA LEU A 116 3.00 -5.62 7.80
C LEU A 116 4.23 -4.70 7.99
N VAL A 117 4.79 -4.68 9.19
CA VAL A 117 5.96 -3.85 9.52
C VAL A 117 7.19 -4.29 8.72
N THR A 118 7.44 -5.61 8.64
CA THR A 118 8.56 -6.15 7.85
C THR A 118 8.33 -5.95 6.37
N ALA A 119 7.11 -6.16 5.87
CA ALA A 119 6.76 -5.90 4.49
C ALA A 119 7.01 -4.44 4.08
N LYS A 120 6.58 -3.47 4.91
CA LYS A 120 6.87 -2.05 4.68
C LYS A 120 8.38 -1.77 4.65
N SER A 121 9.12 -2.29 5.62
CA SER A 121 10.58 -2.14 5.69
C SER A 121 11.27 -2.63 4.42
N ILE A 122 10.90 -3.82 3.94
CA ILE A 122 11.43 -4.41 2.70
C ILE A 122 11.13 -3.49 1.50
N LEU A 123 9.91 -3.00 1.35
CA LEU A 123 9.54 -2.12 0.23
C LEU A 123 10.23 -0.76 0.31
N TYR A 124 10.33 -0.16 1.49
CA TYR A 124 11.07 1.09 1.68
C TYR A 124 12.55 0.93 1.36
N LYS A 125 13.18 -0.15 1.82
CA LYS A 125 14.57 -0.49 1.50
C LYS A 125 14.76 -0.66 -0.01
N TYR A 126 13.86 -1.38 -0.68
CA TYR A 126 13.90 -1.55 -2.12
C TYR A 126 13.73 -0.22 -2.88
N LEU A 127 12.84 0.65 -2.42
CA LEU A 127 12.62 1.97 -3.02
C LEU A 127 13.76 2.96 -2.71
N GLY A 128 14.62 2.68 -1.73
CA GLY A 128 15.64 3.61 -1.25
C GLY A 128 15.05 4.78 -0.47
N GLU A 129 13.90 4.59 0.16
CA GLU A 129 13.16 5.62 0.88
C GLU A 129 13.05 5.29 2.37
N THR A 130 12.92 6.33 3.19
CA THR A 130 12.59 6.18 4.61
C THR A 130 11.10 6.37 4.85
N PRO A 131 10.48 5.63 5.78
CA PRO A 131 9.09 5.84 6.13
C PRO A 131 8.88 7.27 6.62
N LYS A 132 7.87 7.95 6.07
CA LYS A 132 7.44 9.24 6.60
C LYS A 132 6.96 9.01 8.02
N GLN A 133 7.68 9.53 9.00
CA GLN A 133 7.20 9.47 10.37
C GLN A 133 5.85 10.19 10.42
N LYS A 134 4.79 9.46 10.78
CA LYS A 134 3.55 10.10 11.20
C LYS A 134 3.98 10.97 12.37
N LYS A 135 3.92 12.30 12.20
CA LYS A 135 4.07 13.22 13.32
C LYS A 135 2.98 12.82 14.29
N THR A 136 3.31 12.01 15.28
CA THR A 136 2.47 11.85 16.44
C THR A 136 2.54 13.22 17.07
N SER A 137 1.57 14.08 16.75
CA SER A 137 1.30 15.21 17.61
C SER A 137 0.79 14.58 18.90
N HIS A 138 1.70 14.10 19.74
CA HIS A 138 1.49 14.09 21.17
C HIS A 138 1.37 15.57 21.54
N LYS A 139 0.23 16.19 21.18
CA LYS A 139 -0.25 17.35 21.88
C LYS A 139 -0.43 16.82 23.28
N ASN A 140 0.56 17.05 24.14
CA ASN A 140 0.41 16.91 25.57
C ASN A 140 -0.89 17.63 25.91
N LYS A 141 -1.95 16.85 26.13
CA LYS A 141 -3.23 17.37 26.62
C LYS A 141 -3.08 17.62 28.12
N ASN A 142 -2.01 18.31 28.52
CA ASN A 142 -1.98 19.04 29.77
C ASN A 142 -2.57 20.42 29.51
N LYS A 143 -3.75 20.47 28.87
CA LYS A 143 -4.65 21.58 29.15
C LYS A 143 -5.28 21.20 30.46
N LYS A 144 -4.83 21.85 31.55
CA LYS A 144 -5.67 21.97 32.75
C LYS A 144 -7.08 22.26 32.25
N LEU A 145 -8.04 21.45 32.68
CA LEU A 145 -9.45 21.68 32.43
C LEU A 145 -9.86 22.91 33.27
N GLU A 146 -9.35 24.08 32.92
CA GLU A 146 -9.89 25.33 33.45
C GLU A 146 -11.26 25.50 32.81
N SER A 147 -12.26 25.68 33.67
CA SER A 147 -13.69 25.68 33.41
C SER A 147 -14.32 24.33 33.07
N VAL A 148 -14.25 23.37 34.00
CA VAL A 148 -15.50 22.69 34.34
C VAL A 148 -16.40 23.78 34.90
N PHE A 149 -17.57 23.98 34.30
CA PHE A 149 -18.58 24.88 34.80
C PHE A 149 -19.09 24.31 36.13
N VAL A 150 -18.37 24.61 37.21
CA VAL A 150 -18.78 24.22 38.56
C VAL A 150 -19.89 25.19 38.95
N SER A 151 -21.13 24.74 38.81
CA SER A 151 -22.28 25.48 39.28
C SER A 151 -22.13 25.73 40.77
N SER A 152 -22.17 27.00 41.19
CA SER A 152 -22.16 27.38 42.61
C SER A 152 -23.33 26.80 43.40
N TYR A 153 -24.36 26.28 42.71
CA TYR A 153 -25.51 25.62 43.32
C TYR A 153 -25.19 24.21 43.86
N LEU A 154 -24.19 23.51 43.33
CA LEU A 154 -23.88 22.12 43.74
C LEU A 154 -22.78 22.04 44.81
N ASP A 155 -21.94 23.06 44.96
CA ASP A 155 -20.75 23.00 45.81
C ASP A 155 -20.97 23.46 47.27
N GLY A 156 -22.18 23.84 47.66
CA GLY A 156 -22.55 24.12 49.06
C GLY A 156 -21.79 25.27 49.75
N ARG A 157 -20.89 25.98 49.04
CA ARG A 157 -20.10 27.09 49.59
C ARG A 157 -20.97 28.35 49.65
N LYS A 158 -21.73 28.51 50.73
CA LYS A 158 -22.29 29.81 51.13
C LYS A 158 -21.14 30.79 51.34
N ARG A 159 -21.09 31.83 50.52
CA ARG A 159 -20.26 33.00 50.81
C ARG A 159 -21.12 33.95 51.65
N PHE A 160 -20.70 34.15 52.90
CA PHE A 160 -21.17 35.22 53.78
C PHE A 160 -20.52 36.54 53.37
#